data_AF-A0A2D6NEN2-F1
#
_entry.id   AF-A0A2D6NEN2-F1
#
_cell.length_a   1.000
_cell.length_b   1.000
_cell.length_c   1.000
_cell.angle_alpha   90.00
_cell.angle_beta   90.00
_cell.angle_gamma   90.00
#
_symmetry.space_group_name_H-M   'P 1'
#
loop_
_entity.id
_entity.type
_entity.pdbx_description
1 polymer ?
#
loop_
_entity_poly.entity_id
_entity_poly.type
_entity_poly.pdbx_seq_one_letter_code
_entity_poly.pdbx_strand_id
1 'polypeptide(L)'
;MTVVAFNFTKILAEKNKAVKGKIDIKNNVKILKVEESKLSVDSKRTTLKFGFKYDAIYEPKIALIELNGEVMFLVDKNIADEVLKSWKKDKKIKADFMYGLMNHILSKCNVEAVILSRDMSLPAPIPLPKLK
;
A
#
# COMPACT_ATOMS: atom_id res chain seq x y z
N MET A 1 11.49 -9.80 -9.37
CA MET A 1 10.77 -8.51 -9.35
C MET A 1 11.59 -7.55 -8.54
N THR A 2 11.95 -6.40 -9.09
CA THR A 2 12.78 -5.41 -8.39
C THR A 2 11.99 -4.13 -8.22
N VAL A 3 11.93 -3.62 -7.00
CA VAL A 3 11.31 -2.31 -6.72
C VAL A 3 12.26 -1.24 -7.22
N VAL A 4 11.77 -0.36 -8.09
CA VAL A 4 12.53 0.79 -8.63
C VAL A 4 12.28 2.02 -7.76
N ALA A 5 11.04 2.23 -7.35
CA ALA A 5 10.66 3.37 -6.53
C ALA A 5 9.41 3.08 -5.71
N PHE A 6 9.27 3.81 -4.61
CA PHE A 6 8.09 3.87 -3.78
C PHE A 6 7.93 5.30 -3.26
N ASN A 7 6.75 5.88 -3.42
CA ASN A 7 6.48 7.23 -2.96
C ASN A 7 5.04 7.38 -2.47
N PHE A 8 4.85 8.17 -1.42
CA PHE A 8 3.52 8.64 -1.02
C PHE A 8 3.13 9.84 -1.88
N THR A 9 1.89 9.87 -2.34
CA THR A 9 1.27 10.99 -3.05
C THR A 9 0.32 11.77 -2.16
N LYS A 10 -0.20 11.14 -1.10
CA LYS A 10 -1.01 11.78 -0.06
C LYS A 10 -0.80 11.06 1.26
N ILE A 11 -0.62 11.84 2.32
CA ILE A 11 -0.66 11.38 3.71
C ILE A 11 -1.74 12.19 4.42
N LEU A 12 -2.72 11.50 4.99
CA LEU A 12 -3.77 12.12 5.80
C LEU A 12 -3.91 11.34 7.10
N ALA A 13 -3.86 12.05 8.22
CA ALA A 13 -4.15 11.50 9.53
C ALA A 13 -5.14 12.43 10.22
N GLU A 14 -6.27 11.87 10.66
CA GLU A 14 -7.34 12.62 11.30
C GLU A 14 -7.76 11.91 12.58
N LYS A 15 -7.82 12.64 13.70
CA LYS A 15 -8.35 12.14 14.98
C LYS A 15 -9.57 12.97 15.34
N ASN A 16 -10.73 12.31 15.26
CA ASN A 16 -12.04 12.93 15.45
C ASN A 16 -12.48 12.91 16.91
N LYS A 17 -12.05 11.90 17.69
CA LYS A 17 -12.47 11.70 19.08
C LYS A 17 -11.32 11.28 19.96
N ALA A 18 -11.48 11.52 21.27
CA ALA A 18 -10.62 10.94 22.27
C ALA A 18 -10.77 9.40 22.27
N VAL A 19 -9.64 8.71 22.44
CA VAL A 19 -9.58 7.25 22.57
C VAL A 19 -10.23 6.85 23.89
N LYS A 20 -11.42 6.24 23.85
CA LYS A 20 -12.16 5.73 25.01
C LYS A 20 -12.82 4.39 24.67
N GLY A 21 -12.75 3.44 25.60
CA GLY A 21 -13.40 2.12 25.47
C GLY A 21 -12.66 1.16 24.53
N LYS A 22 -13.40 0.16 24.01
CA LYS A 22 -12.86 -0.81 23.05
C LYS A 22 -12.71 -0.14 21.67
N ILE A 23 -11.54 -0.29 21.08
CA ILE A 23 -11.22 0.21 19.74
C ILE A 23 -10.99 -1.00 18.84
N ASP A 24 -11.64 -0.98 17.68
CA ASP A 24 -11.33 -1.90 16.57
C ASP A 24 -10.52 -1.15 15.51
N ILE A 25 -9.50 -1.82 14.95
CA ILE A 25 -8.60 -1.23 13.96
C ILE A 25 -8.64 -2.08 12.70
N LYS A 26 -9.10 -1.48 11.60
CA LYS A 26 -9.18 -2.14 10.29
C LYS A 26 -8.15 -1.55 9.35
N ASN A 27 -7.19 -2.37 8.94
CA ASN A 27 -6.21 -2.01 7.92
C ASN A 27 -6.63 -2.58 6.58
N ASN A 28 -6.69 -1.74 5.55
CA ASN A 28 -7.08 -2.12 4.20
C ASN A 28 -6.09 -1.58 3.17
N VAL A 29 -5.75 -2.39 2.16
CA VAL A 29 -4.99 -1.96 0.99
C VAL A 29 -5.83 -2.16 -0.25
N LYS A 30 -5.85 -1.15 -1.13
CA LYS A 30 -6.53 -1.20 -2.43
C LYS A 30 -5.56 -0.75 -3.52
N ILE A 31 -5.48 -1.53 -4.58
CA ILE A 31 -4.82 -1.09 -5.82
C ILE A 31 -5.82 -0.28 -6.62
N LEU A 32 -5.47 0.98 -6.89
CA LEU A 32 -6.32 1.95 -7.59
C LEU A 32 -6.08 1.91 -9.10
N LYS A 33 -4.81 1.78 -9.51
CA LYS A 33 -4.40 1.91 -10.90
C LYS A 33 -3.17 1.06 -11.19
N VAL A 34 -3.07 0.56 -12.42
CA VAL A 34 -1.88 -0.13 -12.95
C VAL A 34 -1.56 0.47 -14.31
N GLU A 35 -0.34 0.95 -14.48
CA GLU A 35 0.13 1.60 -15.70
C GLU A 35 1.52 1.12 -16.07
N GLU A 36 1.82 1.10 -17.36
CA GLU A 36 3.20 0.95 -17.83
C GLU A 36 3.89 2.32 -17.83
N SER A 37 5.09 2.39 -17.29
CA SER A 37 5.96 3.55 -17.36
C SER A 37 6.97 3.37 -18.49
N LYS A 38 7.29 4.46 -19.20
CA LYS A 38 8.26 4.46 -20.30
C LYS A 38 9.73 4.29 -19.84
N LEU A 39 9.96 4.11 -18.53
CA LEU A 39 11.26 3.74 -17.97
C LEU A 39 11.58 2.28 -18.33
N SER A 40 12.08 2.07 -19.55
CA SER A 40 12.67 0.79 -19.99
C SER A 40 14.16 0.83 -19.71
N VAL A 41 14.66 -0.15 -18.95
CA VAL A 41 16.11 -0.29 -18.69
C VAL A 41 16.80 -0.98 -19.87
N ASP A 42 16.10 -1.91 -20.51
CA ASP A 42 16.51 -2.60 -21.72
C ASP A 42 15.27 -3.00 -22.55
N SER A 43 15.47 -3.67 -23.70
CA SER A 43 14.38 -4.08 -24.59
C SER A 43 13.51 -5.22 -24.07
N LYS A 44 13.95 -5.92 -23.00
CA LYS A 44 13.27 -7.08 -22.41
C LYS A 44 12.50 -6.74 -21.15
N ARG A 45 12.80 -5.62 -20.50
CA ARG A 45 12.21 -5.20 -19.22
C ARG A 45 11.56 -3.83 -19.29
N THR A 46 10.40 -3.71 -18.66
CA THR A 46 9.64 -2.47 -18.54
C THR A 46 9.25 -2.25 -17.08
N THR A 47 8.84 -1.02 -16.77
CA THR A 47 8.43 -0.64 -15.42
C THR A 47 6.91 -0.59 -15.32
N LEU A 48 6.34 -1.33 -14.38
CA LEU A 48 4.93 -1.20 -14.01
C LEU A 48 4.78 -0.30 -12.80
N LYS A 49 3.85 0.66 -12.88
CA LYS A 49 3.47 1.57 -11.81
C LYS A 49 2.11 1.17 -11.25
N PHE A 50 2.05 0.99 -9.93
CA PHE A 50 0.84 0.65 -9.21
C PHE A 50 0.47 1.79 -8.26
N GLY A 51 -0.66 2.44 -8.52
CA GLY A 51 -1.26 3.38 -7.58
C GLY A 51 -2.01 2.60 -6.51
N PHE A 52 -1.80 2.93 -5.24
CA PHE A 52 -2.43 2.27 -4.12
C PHE A 52 -3.04 3.26 -3.11
N LYS A 53 -3.95 2.72 -2.31
CA LYS A 53 -4.52 3.33 -1.12
C LYS A 53 -4.38 2.37 0.05
N TYR A 54 -3.85 2.86 1.17
CA TYR A 54 -3.83 2.18 2.45
C TYR A 54 -4.69 2.98 3.43
N ASP A 55 -5.59 2.30 4.15
CA ASP A 55 -6.45 2.89 5.18
C ASP A 55 -6.24 2.14 6.50
N ALA A 56 -5.93 2.84 7.59
CA ALA A 56 -6.07 2.34 8.96
C ALA A 56 -7.22 3.09 9.65
N ILE A 57 -8.33 2.38 9.85
CA ILE A 57 -9.60 2.93 10.34
C ILE A 57 -9.78 2.53 11.80
N TYR A 58 -9.92 3.52 12.69
CA TYR A 58 -10.16 3.31 14.12
C TYR A 58 -11.65 3.48 14.42
N GLU A 59 -12.33 2.39 14.75
CA GLU A 59 -13.77 2.38 15.01
C GLU A 59 -14.11 2.55 16.51
N PRO A 60 -15.26 3.18 16.84
CA PRO A 60 -16.23 3.80 15.93
C PRO A 60 -15.90 5.28 15.60
N LYS A 61 -15.37 5.53 14.40
CA LYS A 61 -14.99 6.87 13.88
C LYS A 61 -14.10 7.67 14.86
N ILE A 62 -13.12 7.02 15.47
CA ILE A 62 -12.17 7.65 16.38
C ILE A 62 -11.12 8.40 15.59
N ALA A 63 -10.56 7.75 14.56
CA ALA A 63 -9.50 8.27 13.73
C ALA A 63 -9.42 7.53 12.39
N LEU A 64 -8.74 8.15 11.43
CA LEU A 64 -8.42 7.61 10.13
C LEU A 64 -6.99 7.98 9.78
N ILE A 65 -6.20 7.00 9.33
CA ILE A 65 -4.95 7.23 8.62
C ILE A 65 -5.14 6.74 7.19
N GLU A 66 -5.02 7.63 6.23
CA GLU A 66 -5.12 7.35 4.80
C GLU A 66 -3.77 7.68 4.13
N LEU A 67 -3.14 6.66 3.54
CA LEU A 67 -1.89 6.79 2.80
C LEU A 67 -2.15 6.40 1.34
N ASN A 68 -2.01 7.34 0.42
CA ASN A 68 -2.02 7.05 -1.01
C ASN A 68 -0.61 7.17 -1.55
N GLY A 69 -0.29 6.35 -2.54
CA GLY A 69 1.03 6.35 -3.13
C GLY A 69 1.11 5.56 -4.40
N GLU A 70 2.34 5.47 -4.90
CA GLU A 70 2.70 4.70 -6.07
C GLU A 70 3.92 3.83 -5.78
N VAL A 71 3.92 2.63 -6.34
CA VAL A 71 5.08 1.72 -6.34
C VAL A 71 5.41 1.33 -7.77
N MET A 72 6.70 1.35 -8.10
CA MET A 72 7.21 1.00 -9.42
C MET A 72 8.05 -0.26 -9.37
N PHE A 73 7.73 -1.22 -10.23
CA PHE A 73 8.44 -2.49 -10.34
C PHE A 73 9.03 -2.68 -11.73
N LEU A 74 10.31 -3.02 -11.79
CA LEU A 74 10.95 -3.49 -13.02
C LEU A 74 10.65 -4.98 -13.20
N VAL A 75 10.06 -5.32 -14.34
CA VAL A 75 9.59 -6.66 -14.68
C VAL A 75 9.87 -6.96 -16.15
N ASP A 76 9.91 -8.25 -16.51
CA ASP A 76 10.03 -8.64 -17.90
C ASP A 76 8.75 -8.27 -18.68
N LYS A 77 8.90 -7.87 -19.94
CA LYS A 77 7.80 -7.33 -20.76
C LYS A 77 6.62 -8.29 -20.90
N ASN A 78 6.88 -9.60 -21.00
CA ASN A 78 5.84 -10.62 -21.05
C ASN A 78 4.96 -10.62 -19.78
N ILE A 79 5.58 -10.43 -18.61
CA ILE A 79 4.87 -10.33 -17.34
C ILE A 79 4.10 -9.01 -17.28
N ALA A 80 4.69 -7.92 -17.77
CA ALA A 80 4.01 -6.62 -17.80
C ALA A 80 2.73 -6.65 -18.64
N ASP A 81 2.82 -7.19 -19.86
CA ASP A 81 1.69 -7.33 -20.77
C ASP A 81 0.58 -8.20 -20.17
N GLU A 82 0.95 -9.29 -19.49
CA GLU A 82 0.01 -10.15 -18.78
C GLU A 82 -0.71 -9.38 -17.66
N VAL A 83 0.04 -8.72 -16.78
CA VAL A 83 -0.54 -7.97 -15.65
C VAL A 83 -1.46 -6.86 -16.14
N LEU A 84 -1.08 -6.13 -17.18
CA LEU A 84 -1.89 -5.06 -17.77
C LEU A 84 -3.17 -5.61 -18.41
N LYS A 85 -3.09 -6.74 -19.14
CA LYS A 85 -4.27 -7.39 -19.74
C LYS A 85 -5.22 -7.91 -18.66
N SER A 86 -4.73 -8.62 -17.65
CA SER A 86 -5.54 -9.15 -16.55
C SER A 86 -6.17 -8.03 -15.71
N TRP A 87 -5.45 -6.93 -15.48
CA TRP A 87 -5.97 -5.77 -14.77
C TRP A 87 -7.10 -5.09 -15.55
N LYS A 88 -6.93 -4.89 -16.87
CA LYS A 88 -7.95 -4.28 -17.73
C LYS A 88 -9.22 -5.14 -17.85
N LYS A 89 -9.06 -6.46 -17.89
CA LYS A 89 -10.19 -7.39 -18.04
C LYS A 89 -11.01 -7.52 -16.75
N ASP A 90 -10.34 -7.86 -15.65
CA ASP A 90 -11.02 -8.31 -14.42
C ASP A 90 -10.56 -7.59 -13.16
N LYS A 91 -9.65 -6.60 -13.27
CA LYS A 91 -8.92 -5.99 -12.12
C LYS A 91 -8.24 -7.03 -11.22
N LYS A 92 -7.78 -8.12 -11.82
CA LYS A 92 -7.06 -9.20 -11.14
C LYS A 92 -5.60 -9.20 -11.55
N ILE A 93 -4.75 -9.54 -10.60
CA ILE A 93 -3.31 -9.76 -10.79
C ILE A 93 -3.02 -11.17 -10.29
N LYS A 94 -2.12 -11.90 -10.95
CA LYS A 94 -1.66 -13.23 -10.50
C LYS A 94 -1.22 -13.18 -9.03
N ALA A 95 -1.56 -14.22 -8.28
CA ALA A 95 -1.37 -14.28 -6.84
C ALA A 95 0.09 -13.99 -6.43
N ASP A 96 1.07 -14.63 -7.06
CA ASP A 96 2.49 -14.44 -6.74
C ASP A 96 2.96 -12.99 -6.88
N PHE A 97 2.52 -12.33 -7.95
CA PHE A 97 2.82 -10.91 -8.17
C PHE A 97 2.12 -10.04 -7.14
N MET A 98 0.85 -10.34 -6.85
CA MET A 98 0.07 -9.62 -5.85
C MET A 98 0.69 -9.73 -4.45
N TYR A 99 1.18 -10.90 -4.05
CA TYR A 99 1.86 -11.07 -2.76
C TYR A 99 3.12 -10.21 -2.65
N GLY A 100 3.95 -10.19 -3.69
CA GLY A 100 5.14 -9.32 -3.73
C GLY A 100 4.78 -7.84 -3.63
N LEU A 101 3.77 -7.40 -4.39
CA LEU A 101 3.25 -6.04 -4.38
C LEU A 101 2.70 -5.65 -2.99
N MET A 102 1.84 -6.50 -2.41
CA MET A 102 1.22 -6.27 -1.10
C MET A 102 2.26 -6.21 0.02
N ASN A 103 3.22 -7.13 0.04
CA ASN A 103 4.28 -7.14 1.05
C ASN A 103 5.09 -5.84 1.03
N HIS A 104 5.41 -5.33 -0.17
CA HIS A 104 6.16 -4.10 -0.28
C HIS A 104 5.35 -2.87 0.19
N ILE A 105 4.08 -2.77 -0.23
CA ILE A 105 3.17 -1.70 0.21
C ILE A 105 2.99 -1.75 1.74
N LEU A 106 2.63 -2.91 2.28
CA LEU A 106 2.38 -3.08 3.71
C LEU A 106 3.63 -2.79 4.55
N SER A 107 4.81 -3.22 4.11
CA SER A 107 6.05 -2.93 4.84
C SER A 107 6.28 -1.43 5.03
N LYS A 108 6.05 -0.62 3.99
CA LYS A 108 6.23 0.84 4.05
C LYS A 108 5.06 1.55 4.74
N CYS A 109 3.83 1.21 4.39
CA CYS A 109 2.64 1.81 4.98
C CYS A 109 2.50 1.51 6.48
N ASN A 110 2.85 0.31 6.93
CA ASN A 110 2.76 -0.03 8.36
C ASN A 110 3.74 0.80 9.20
N VAL A 111 4.96 1.02 8.71
CA VAL A 111 5.94 1.87 9.41
C VAL A 111 5.40 3.29 9.54
N GLU A 112 4.93 3.88 8.44
CA GLU A 112 4.39 5.23 8.42
C GLU A 112 3.13 5.36 9.30
N ALA A 113 2.23 4.38 9.22
CA ALA A 113 1.02 4.36 10.02
C ALA A 113 1.31 4.26 11.53
N VAL A 114 2.36 3.53 11.93
CA VAL A 114 2.83 3.49 13.33
C VAL A 114 3.33 4.87 13.77
N ILE A 115 4.15 5.54 12.95
CA ILE A 115 4.66 6.89 13.25
C ILE A 115 3.51 7.88 13.41
N LEU A 116 2.59 7.93 12.44
CA LEU A 116 1.42 8.81 12.48
C LEU A 116 0.49 8.49 13.66
N SER A 117 0.30 7.20 13.99
CA SER A 117 -0.49 6.82 15.16
C SER A 117 0.11 7.34 16.46
N ARG A 118 1.44 7.28 16.61
CA ARG A 118 2.16 7.84 17.76
C ARG A 118 1.94 9.35 17.86
N ASP A 119 2.15 10.06 16.75
CA ASP A 119 2.07 11.52 16.73
C ASP A 119 0.63 12.00 17.00
N MET A 120 -0.38 11.23 16.59
CA MET A 120 -1.80 11.48 16.87
C MET A 120 -2.27 10.95 18.24
N SER A 121 -1.38 10.34 19.03
CA SER A 121 -1.72 9.67 20.30
C SER A 121 -2.87 8.66 20.11
N LEU A 122 -2.69 7.76 19.15
CA LEU A 122 -3.56 6.63 18.82
C LEU A 122 -2.82 5.31 19.12
N PRO A 123 -3.54 4.21 19.39
CA PRO A 123 -2.91 2.89 19.44
C PRO A 123 -2.23 2.54 18.11
N ALA A 124 -1.18 1.72 18.16
CA ALA A 124 -0.52 1.27 16.93
C ALA A 124 -1.51 0.47 16.05
N PRO A 125 -1.55 0.72 14.73
CA PRO A 125 -2.51 0.06 13.85
C PRO A 125 -2.17 -1.40 13.58
N ILE A 126 -0.93 -1.80 13.89
CA ILE A 126 -0.46 -3.17 13.79
C ILE A 126 0.10 -3.64 15.14
N PRO A 127 0.06 -4.95 15.44
CA PRO A 127 0.69 -5.49 16.63
C PRO A 127 2.20 -5.24 16.59
N LEU A 128 2.70 -4.52 17.60
CA LEU A 128 4.14 -4.36 17.78
C LEU A 128 4.73 -5.62 18.45
N PRO A 129 5.99 -5.98 18.13
CA PRO A 129 6.69 -7.04 18.84
C PRO A 129 6.70 -6.75 20.34
N LYS A 130 6.32 -7.74 21.14
CA LYS A 130 6.44 -7.69 22.60
C LYS A 130 7.54 -8.63 23.02
N LEU A 131 8.41 -8.18 23.92
CA LEU A 131 9.23 -9.11 24.68
C LEU A 131 8.30 -9.92 25.59
N LYS A 132 8.55 -11.22 25.71
CA LYS A 132 7.88 -12.07 26.70
C LYS A 132 8.34 -11.70 28.10
#